data_AF-A0A7D9DAL3-F1
#
_entry.id   AF-A0A7D9DAL3-F1
#
_cell.length_a   1.000
_cell.length_b   1.000
_cell.length_c   1.000
_cell.angle_alpha   90.00
_cell.angle_beta   90.00
_cell.angle_gamma   90.00
#
_symmetry.space_group_name_H-M   'P 1'
#
loop_
_entity.id
_entity.type
_entity.pdbx_description
1 polymer ?
#
loop_
_entity_poly.entity_id
_entity_poly.type
_entity_poly.pdbx_seq_one_letter_code
_entity_poly.pdbx_strand_id
1 'polypeptide(L)'
;MPAHANQKSQRHWSKNVRDVSLIHDGLQLRVEGGAENGEFLYVVALPTEKTRYRKGRFRTGDILIELNEEAVVGLTLQDLMNRINKAGKKVNFKVVQPGGGINKDMRDFLSQDFPNSDEVDIDLQDATRDNLYARTVPCTTRPPRSGEEAGIDYIFISREKFLEMEKNGYFLETGSYNGHYYGTPKPLLSDLMTKDEPAENETLQVEEQTKDNTENSELVIVHRENLNEENGLKEGLENDSQNNVEKDEILQNQPIQV
;
A
#
# COMPACT_ATOMS: atom_id res chain seq x y z
N MET A 1 -22.90 -35.38 20.86
CA MET A 1 -22.50 -33.99 21.14
C MET A 1 -21.09 -33.81 20.62
N PRO A 2 -20.81 -32.88 19.69
CA PRO A 2 -19.45 -32.66 19.23
C PRO A 2 -18.69 -31.84 20.26
N ALA A 3 -17.45 -32.22 20.52
CA ALA A 3 -16.54 -31.55 21.43
C ALA A 3 -16.10 -30.20 20.82
N HIS A 4 -16.36 -29.10 21.52
CA HIS A 4 -15.75 -27.81 21.21
C HIS A 4 -14.25 -27.90 21.47
N ALA A 5 -13.46 -27.95 20.40
CA ALA A 5 -12.02 -27.78 20.48
C ALA A 5 -11.74 -26.40 21.07
N ASN A 6 -11.13 -26.40 22.25
CA ASN A 6 -10.70 -25.22 22.97
C ASN A 6 -9.54 -24.56 22.19
N GLN A 7 -9.85 -23.62 21.29
CA GLN A 7 -8.85 -22.77 20.67
C GLN A 7 -8.20 -21.94 21.78
N LYS A 8 -6.99 -22.33 22.20
CA LYS A 8 -6.16 -21.46 23.03
C LYS A 8 -5.98 -20.14 22.29
N SER A 9 -6.59 -19.08 22.81
CA SER A 9 -6.33 -17.70 22.38
C SER A 9 -4.82 -17.51 22.28
N GLN A 10 -4.32 -17.32 21.06
CA GLN A 10 -2.91 -16.99 20.85
C GLN A 10 -2.65 -15.61 21.46
N ARG A 11 -1.48 -15.43 22.08
CA ARG A 11 -1.06 -14.12 22.60
C ARG A 11 -0.98 -13.11 21.46
N HIS A 12 -1.36 -11.87 21.76
CA HIS A 12 -1.29 -10.76 20.82
C HIS A 12 0.08 -10.63 20.14
N TRP A 13 0.11 -10.30 18.85
CA TRP A 13 1.34 -10.28 18.03
C TRP A 13 2.40 -9.34 18.60
N SER A 14 1.98 -8.23 19.22
CA SER A 14 2.89 -7.23 19.80
C SER A 14 3.79 -7.81 20.90
N LYS A 15 3.34 -8.87 21.58
CA LYS A 15 4.14 -9.57 22.61
C LYS A 15 5.16 -10.54 22.02
N ASN A 16 5.11 -10.78 20.71
CA ASN A 16 6.00 -11.70 19.99
C ASN A 16 6.99 -10.97 19.07
N VAL A 17 7.02 -9.63 19.10
CA VAL A 17 7.99 -8.82 18.36
C VAL A 17 9.40 -9.10 18.89
N ARG A 18 10.36 -9.25 17.97
CA ARG A 18 11.76 -9.58 18.27
C ARG A 18 12.69 -8.59 17.60
N ASP A 19 13.71 -8.17 18.34
CA ASP A 19 14.84 -7.46 17.75
C ASP A 19 15.81 -8.42 17.05
N VAL A 20 16.20 -8.05 15.84
CA VAL A 20 17.25 -8.70 15.07
C VAL A 20 18.29 -7.65 14.70
N SER A 21 19.39 -7.62 15.45
CA SER A 21 20.50 -6.71 15.19
C SER A 21 21.66 -7.48 14.58
N LEU A 22 22.22 -6.98 13.48
CA LEU A 22 23.31 -7.62 12.77
C LEU A 22 24.30 -6.61 12.18
N ILE A 23 25.49 -7.10 11.86
CA ILE A 23 26.49 -6.40 11.06
C ILE A 23 26.72 -7.23 9.80
N HIS A 24 26.71 -6.61 8.63
CA HIS A 24 26.88 -7.28 7.34
C HIS A 24 27.86 -6.56 6.41
N ASP A 25 28.36 -7.27 5.43
CA ASP A 25 29.15 -6.74 4.31
C ASP A 25 28.45 -7.08 2.99
N GLY A 26 27.25 -6.52 2.82
CA GLY A 26 26.25 -6.91 1.81
C GLY A 26 25.20 -7.87 2.38
N LEU A 27 24.07 -7.32 2.84
CA LEU A 27 23.00 -8.10 3.47
C LEU A 27 22.29 -8.93 2.40
N GLN A 28 22.44 -10.25 2.45
CA GLN A 28 21.78 -11.18 1.52
C GLN A 28 20.45 -11.69 2.10
N LEU A 29 19.68 -10.81 2.71
CA LEU A 29 18.33 -11.12 3.17
C LEU A 29 17.40 -11.14 1.96
N ARG A 30 16.68 -12.24 1.74
CA ARG A 30 15.60 -12.24 0.74
C ARG A 30 14.28 -11.90 1.41
N VAL A 31 13.59 -10.95 0.84
CA VAL A 31 12.31 -10.42 1.29
C VAL A 31 11.34 -10.46 0.11
N GLU A 32 10.08 -10.78 0.38
CA GLU A 32 8.96 -10.74 -0.58
C GLU A 32 7.79 -9.97 0.06
N GLY A 33 6.69 -9.83 -0.67
CA GLY A 33 5.54 -9.01 -0.29
C GLY A 33 5.71 -7.55 -0.73
N GLY A 34 5.28 -6.60 0.11
CA GLY A 34 5.34 -5.17 -0.18
C GLY A 34 3.99 -4.60 -0.60
N ALA A 35 3.86 -3.27 -0.46
CA ALA A 35 2.64 -2.54 -0.77
C ALA A 35 2.18 -2.71 -2.23
N GLU A 36 3.10 -2.89 -3.18
CA GLU A 36 2.80 -3.21 -4.57
C GLU A 36 2.02 -4.53 -4.74
N ASN A 37 2.14 -5.44 -3.77
CA ASN A 37 1.47 -6.74 -3.74
C ASN A 37 0.27 -6.78 -2.77
N GLY A 38 0.07 -5.74 -1.96
CA GLY A 38 -0.94 -5.75 -0.90
C GLY A 38 -0.57 -6.60 0.32
N GLU A 39 0.73 -6.88 0.49
CA GLU A 39 1.26 -7.67 1.59
C GLU A 39 2.26 -6.86 2.41
N PHE A 40 2.41 -7.18 3.69
CA PHE A 40 3.58 -6.71 4.44
C PHE A 40 4.85 -7.35 3.88
N LEU A 41 5.98 -6.68 4.04
CA LEU A 41 7.29 -7.24 3.69
C LEU A 41 7.65 -8.37 4.65
N TYR A 42 8.02 -9.54 4.12
CA TYR A 42 8.40 -10.69 4.95
C TYR A 42 9.64 -11.43 4.44
N VAL A 43 10.38 -12.02 5.38
CA VAL A 43 11.61 -12.77 5.10
C VAL A 43 11.30 -14.11 4.47
N VAL A 44 11.94 -14.43 3.34
CA VAL A 44 11.82 -15.74 2.68
C VAL A 44 13.11 -16.56 2.75
N ALA A 45 14.27 -15.91 2.74
CA ALA A 45 15.55 -16.58 2.92
C ALA A 45 16.48 -15.78 3.84
N LEU A 46 17.20 -16.52 4.68
CA LEU A 46 18.05 -15.94 5.71
C LEU A 46 19.39 -15.48 5.12
N PRO A 47 20.02 -14.43 5.68
CA PRO A 47 21.35 -13.99 5.27
C PRO A 47 22.42 -15.07 5.43
N THR A 48 23.37 -15.10 4.49
CA THR A 48 24.49 -16.06 4.43
C THR A 48 25.73 -15.57 5.19
N GLU A 49 26.90 -16.19 4.95
CA GLU A 49 28.18 -16.04 5.67
C GLU A 49 28.67 -14.60 5.88
N LYS A 50 28.25 -13.64 5.05
CA LYS A 50 28.62 -12.23 5.17
C LYS A 50 27.86 -11.46 6.25
N THR A 51 27.14 -12.17 7.13
CA THR A 51 26.31 -11.59 8.18
C THR A 51 26.70 -12.10 9.56
N ARG A 52 26.99 -11.18 10.47
CA ARG A 52 27.22 -11.46 11.89
C ARG A 52 26.09 -10.87 12.73
N TYR A 53 25.22 -11.73 13.23
CA TYR A 53 24.20 -11.32 14.17
C TYR A 53 24.78 -10.94 15.54
N ARG A 54 24.21 -9.90 16.13
CA ARG A 54 24.51 -9.38 17.47
C ARG A 54 23.38 -9.65 18.46
N LYS A 55 22.12 -9.61 18.00
CA LYS A 55 20.91 -9.91 18.79
C LYS A 55 19.90 -10.60 17.90
N GLY A 56 19.20 -11.61 18.44
CA GLY A 56 18.15 -12.33 17.72
C GLY A 56 18.63 -13.02 16.44
N ARG A 57 17.68 -13.60 15.71
CA ARG A 57 17.86 -14.19 14.38
C ARG A 57 16.54 -14.03 13.62
N PHE A 58 16.65 -13.84 12.31
CA PHE A 58 15.50 -13.96 11.42
C PHE A 58 15.01 -15.41 11.37
N ARG A 59 13.73 -15.54 11.04
CA ARG A 59 13.06 -16.78 10.66
C ARG A 59 12.33 -16.55 9.34
N THR A 60 12.22 -17.59 8.53
CA THR A 60 11.36 -17.54 7.35
C THR A 60 9.93 -17.22 7.78
N GLY A 61 9.29 -16.30 7.05
CA GLY A 61 7.97 -15.76 7.36
C GLY A 61 7.97 -14.57 8.31
N ASP A 62 9.12 -14.13 8.84
CA ASP A 62 9.18 -12.92 9.68
C ASP A 62 8.68 -11.70 8.90
N ILE A 63 7.59 -11.08 9.36
CA ILE A 63 7.11 -9.78 8.91
C ILE A 63 8.05 -8.72 9.48
N LEU A 64 8.47 -7.79 8.62
CA LEU A 64 9.34 -6.67 8.97
C LEU A 64 8.49 -5.50 9.46
N ILE A 65 8.74 -5.05 10.69
CA ILE A 65 7.99 -3.96 11.33
C ILE A 65 8.79 -2.66 11.30
N GLU A 66 10.06 -2.72 11.74
CA GLU A 66 10.97 -1.56 11.74
C GLU A 66 12.36 -1.94 11.21
N LEU A 67 13.06 -0.95 10.66
CA LEU A 67 14.48 -0.94 10.37
C LEU A 67 15.09 0.33 10.98
N ASN A 68 16.02 0.16 11.92
CA ASN A 68 16.72 1.24 12.61
C ASN A 68 15.77 2.28 13.23
N GLU A 69 14.75 1.81 13.95
CA GLU A 69 13.75 2.64 14.64
C GLU A 69 12.76 3.37 13.71
N GLU A 70 12.85 3.15 12.39
CA GLU A 70 11.86 3.61 11.42
C GLU A 70 10.93 2.47 10.99
N ALA A 71 9.63 2.73 10.95
CA ALA A 71 8.65 1.78 10.44
C ALA A 71 8.89 1.45 8.97
N VAL A 72 8.79 0.16 8.63
CA VAL A 72 8.91 -0.35 7.25
C VAL A 72 7.64 -1.04 6.75
N VAL A 73 6.61 -1.10 7.58
CA VAL A 73 5.25 -1.50 7.15
C VAL A 73 4.69 -0.49 6.14
N GLY A 74 3.92 -0.94 5.17
CA GLY A 74 3.42 -0.09 4.08
C GLY A 74 4.46 0.30 3.03
N LEU A 75 5.73 -0.13 3.15
CA LEU A 75 6.72 0.12 2.11
C LEU A 75 6.61 -0.86 0.94
N THR A 76 7.10 -0.40 -0.21
CA THR A 76 7.42 -1.28 -1.32
C THR A 76 8.69 -2.08 -1.07
N LEU A 77 8.90 -3.19 -1.78
CA LEU A 77 10.15 -3.94 -1.70
C LEU A 77 11.34 -3.06 -2.09
N GLN A 78 11.18 -2.25 -3.14
CA GLN A 78 12.22 -1.33 -3.61
C GLN A 78 12.61 -0.31 -2.54
N ASP A 79 11.63 0.25 -1.81
CA ASP A 79 11.88 1.20 -0.73
C ASP A 79 12.64 0.59 0.44
N LEU A 80 12.27 -0.62 0.85
CA LEU A 80 13.00 -1.35 1.88
C LEU A 80 14.47 -1.55 1.47
N MET A 81 14.70 -2.02 0.23
CA MET A 81 16.05 -2.26 -0.27
C MET A 81 16.87 -0.97 -0.31
N ASN A 82 16.26 0.14 -0.72
CA ASN A 82 16.89 1.46 -0.69
C ASN A 82 17.25 1.89 0.75
N ARG A 83 16.38 1.65 1.73
CA ARG A 83 16.66 1.95 3.15
C ARG A 83 17.78 1.08 3.71
N ILE A 84 17.78 -0.23 3.44
CA ILE A 84 18.86 -1.15 3.86
C ILE A 84 20.21 -0.69 3.30
N ASN A 85 20.26 -0.30 2.02
CA ASN A 85 21.50 0.18 1.40
C ASN A 85 22.02 1.48 2.04
N LYS A 86 21.12 2.38 2.46
CA LYS A 86 21.48 3.64 3.14
C LYS A 86 21.88 3.44 4.61
N ALA A 87 21.34 2.44 5.29
CA ALA A 87 21.58 2.15 6.70
C ALA A 87 23.04 1.77 7.04
N GLY A 88 23.87 1.47 6.03
CA GLY A 88 25.25 1.05 6.22
C GLY A 88 25.35 -0.38 6.74
N LYS A 89 26.50 -0.73 7.37
CA LYS A 89 26.81 -2.13 7.72
C LYS A 89 26.06 -2.66 8.94
N LYS A 90 25.57 -1.78 9.82
CA LYS A 90 24.91 -2.15 11.07
C LYS A 90 23.43 -1.84 10.93
N VAL A 91 22.60 -2.85 11.06
CA VAL A 91 21.15 -2.73 10.96
C VAL A 91 20.47 -3.41 12.14
N ASN A 92 19.37 -2.82 12.60
CA ASN A 92 18.51 -3.36 13.63
C ASN A 92 17.09 -3.45 13.10
N PHE A 93 16.54 -4.66 13.06
CA PHE A 93 15.16 -4.88 12.66
C PHE A 93 14.29 -5.21 13.86
N LYS A 94 13.04 -4.75 13.86
CA LYS A 94 11.97 -5.40 14.61
C LYS A 94 11.17 -6.27 13.68
N VAL A 95 10.94 -7.51 14.08
CA VAL A 95 10.21 -8.50 13.29
C VAL A 95 9.22 -9.29 14.12
N VAL A 96 8.18 -9.81 13.47
CA VAL A 96 7.18 -10.66 14.11
C VAL A 96 6.79 -11.81 13.17
N GLN A 97 6.47 -12.98 13.74
CA GLN A 97 5.89 -14.07 12.95
C GLN A 97 4.37 -13.86 12.83
N PRO A 98 3.74 -14.22 11.71
CA PRO A 98 2.30 -14.25 11.60
C PRO A 98 1.64 -15.02 12.75
N GLY A 99 0.52 -14.52 13.24
CA GLY A 99 -0.22 -15.04 14.39
C GLY A 99 -0.54 -13.96 15.42
N GLY A 100 -1.47 -14.24 16.33
CA GLY A 100 -1.86 -13.27 17.37
C GLY A 100 -2.50 -11.99 16.84
N GLY A 101 -3.13 -12.02 15.66
CA GLY A 101 -3.83 -10.87 15.05
C GLY A 101 -3.17 -10.36 13.76
N ILE A 102 -1.84 -10.48 13.63
CA ILE A 102 -1.14 -10.05 12.42
C ILE A 102 -0.95 -11.21 11.44
N ASN A 103 -1.12 -10.95 10.15
CA ASN A 103 -0.80 -11.87 9.06
C ASN A 103 -0.07 -11.13 7.93
N LYS A 104 0.23 -11.82 6.81
CA LYS A 104 0.99 -11.21 5.71
C LYS A 104 0.14 -10.32 4.81
N ASP A 105 -1.17 -10.56 4.70
CA ASP A 105 -2.07 -9.74 3.91
C ASP A 105 -2.29 -8.42 4.65
N MET A 106 -1.68 -7.36 4.10
CA MET A 106 -1.74 -6.03 4.70
C MET A 106 -3.14 -5.44 4.55
N ARG A 107 -3.87 -5.78 3.49
CA ARG A 107 -5.23 -5.28 3.24
C ARG A 107 -6.19 -5.85 4.27
N ASP A 108 -6.06 -7.15 4.56
CA ASP A 108 -6.79 -7.79 5.65
C ASP A 108 -6.53 -7.06 6.97
N PHE A 109 -5.27 -6.81 7.33
CA PHE A 109 -4.91 -6.10 8.56
C PHE A 109 -5.44 -4.65 8.62
N LEU A 110 -5.38 -3.90 7.51
CA LEU A 110 -5.88 -2.53 7.43
C LEU A 110 -7.42 -2.45 7.49
N SER A 111 -8.11 -3.51 7.06
CA SER A 111 -9.58 -3.60 7.10
C SER A 111 -10.14 -4.02 8.46
N GLN A 112 -9.30 -4.43 9.41
CA GLN A 112 -9.74 -4.86 10.73
C GLN A 112 -10.12 -3.66 11.59
N ASP A 113 -11.35 -3.69 12.11
CA ASP A 113 -11.78 -2.82 13.19
C ASP A 113 -11.26 -3.38 14.51
N PHE A 114 -10.61 -2.52 15.28
CA PHE A 114 -10.10 -2.89 16.58
C PHE A 114 -10.77 -2.14 17.75
N PRO A 115 -12.07 -2.38 18.01
CA PRO A 115 -12.84 -1.63 19.00
C PRO A 115 -12.41 -1.85 20.46
N ASN A 116 -11.54 -2.84 20.72
CA ASN A 116 -10.94 -3.12 22.04
C ASN A 116 -9.44 -3.44 21.93
N SER A 117 -8.74 -3.03 20.86
CA SER A 117 -7.31 -3.33 20.73
C SER A 117 -6.45 -2.60 21.76
N ASP A 118 -5.25 -3.16 21.93
CA ASP A 118 -4.12 -2.40 22.41
C ASP A 118 -3.79 -1.27 21.40
N GLU A 119 -3.39 -0.09 21.90
CA GLU A 119 -2.92 1.08 21.13
C GLU A 119 -1.96 0.71 19.96
N VAL A 120 -1.22 -0.38 20.13
CA VAL A 120 -0.22 -0.90 19.17
C VAL A 120 -0.79 -1.34 17.81
N ASP A 121 -2.04 -1.81 17.73
CA ASP A 121 -2.65 -2.17 16.43
C ASP A 121 -2.92 -0.93 15.59
N ILE A 122 -3.46 0.10 16.25
CA ILE A 122 -3.77 1.40 15.67
C ILE A 122 -2.47 2.07 15.23
N ASP A 123 -1.46 2.08 16.11
CA ASP A 123 -0.13 2.61 15.79
C ASP A 123 0.48 1.95 14.54
N LEU A 124 0.31 0.62 14.39
CA LEU A 124 0.83 -0.09 13.23
C LEU A 124 0.05 0.21 11.95
N GLN A 125 -1.28 0.33 12.04
CA GLN A 125 -2.10 0.76 10.91
C GLN A 125 -1.75 2.19 10.48
N ASP A 126 -1.57 3.11 11.43
CA ASP A 126 -1.20 4.50 11.15
C ASP A 126 0.20 4.59 10.52
N ALA A 127 1.19 3.89 11.08
CA ALA A 127 2.53 3.81 10.49
C ALA A 127 2.53 3.18 9.08
N THR A 128 1.61 2.26 8.82
CA THR A 128 1.40 1.67 7.48
C THR A 128 0.86 2.73 6.53
N ARG A 129 -0.21 3.44 6.92
CA ARG A 129 -0.84 4.50 6.12
C ARG A 129 0.11 5.66 5.84
N ASP A 130 0.90 6.09 6.82
CA ASP A 130 1.91 7.14 6.64
C ASP A 130 2.90 6.81 5.51
N ASN A 131 3.40 5.57 5.48
CA ASN A 131 4.30 5.13 4.42
C ASN A 131 3.59 5.00 3.05
N LEU A 132 2.32 4.62 3.03
CA LEU A 132 1.52 4.54 1.79
C LEU A 132 1.24 5.93 1.22
N TYR A 133 0.75 6.87 2.04
CA TYR A 133 0.43 8.23 1.61
C TYR A 133 1.65 9.04 1.20
N ALA A 134 2.85 8.70 1.71
CA ALA A 134 4.10 9.26 1.21
C ALA A 134 4.47 8.81 -0.22
N ARG A 135 3.75 7.83 -0.78
CA ARG A 135 4.04 7.17 -2.06
C ARG A 135 2.87 7.16 -3.04
N THR A 136 1.65 7.37 -2.56
CA THR A 136 0.46 7.25 -3.39
C THR A 136 -0.46 8.43 -3.17
N VAL A 137 -1.11 8.85 -4.26
CA VAL A 137 -2.21 9.81 -4.18
C VAL A 137 -3.52 9.00 -4.08
N PRO A 138 -4.36 9.22 -3.07
CA PRO A 138 -5.60 8.47 -2.91
C PRO A 138 -6.58 8.76 -4.06
N CYS A 139 -7.42 7.79 -4.41
CA CYS A 139 -8.49 7.98 -5.37
C CYS A 139 -9.81 8.37 -4.68
N THR A 140 -10.63 9.18 -5.33
CA THR A 140 -12.00 9.45 -4.86
C THR A 140 -13.00 9.59 -6.00
N THR A 141 -14.26 9.25 -5.73
CA THR A 141 -15.40 9.52 -6.63
C THR A 141 -16.14 10.82 -6.29
N ARG A 142 -15.63 11.59 -5.32
CA ARG A 142 -16.14 12.92 -5.00
C ARG A 142 -15.66 13.91 -6.07
N PRO A 143 -16.46 14.90 -6.50
CA PRO A 143 -15.92 15.99 -7.30
C PRO A 143 -14.85 16.79 -6.53
N PRO A 144 -13.84 17.37 -7.22
CA PRO A 144 -12.87 18.26 -6.59
C PRO A 144 -13.54 19.44 -5.90
N ARG A 145 -13.04 19.83 -4.73
CA ARG A 145 -13.40 21.08 -4.06
C ARG A 145 -12.54 22.23 -4.58
N SER A 146 -12.98 23.45 -4.30
CA SER A 146 -12.19 24.65 -4.59
C SER A 146 -10.83 24.56 -3.88
N GLY A 147 -9.75 24.64 -4.65
CA GLY A 147 -8.38 24.57 -4.15
C GLY A 147 -7.77 23.17 -4.09
N GLU A 148 -8.52 22.10 -4.41
CA GLU A 148 -7.94 20.77 -4.57
C GLU A 148 -7.37 20.61 -5.99
N GLU A 149 -6.16 20.06 -6.09
CA GLU A 149 -5.44 19.78 -7.33
C GLU A 149 -5.46 18.27 -7.65
N ALA A 150 -5.92 17.92 -8.86
CA ALA A 150 -5.98 16.55 -9.32
C ALA A 150 -4.58 15.95 -9.44
N GLY A 151 -4.40 14.73 -8.92
CA GLY A 151 -3.10 14.06 -8.90
C GLY A 151 -2.14 14.57 -7.81
N ILE A 152 -2.57 15.53 -6.98
CA ILE A 152 -1.84 15.96 -5.77
C ILE A 152 -2.65 15.61 -4.53
N ASP A 153 -3.86 16.15 -4.41
CA ASP A 153 -4.73 15.88 -3.26
C ASP A 153 -5.45 14.54 -3.43
N TYR A 154 -6.05 14.34 -4.61
CA TYR A 154 -6.74 13.11 -4.98
C TYR A 154 -6.64 12.84 -6.48
N ILE A 155 -6.73 11.55 -6.83
CA ILE A 155 -7.05 11.10 -8.18
C ILE A 155 -8.59 11.00 -8.27
N PHE A 156 -9.19 11.97 -8.94
CA PHE A 156 -10.65 12.05 -9.09
C PHE A 156 -11.11 11.14 -10.23
N ILE A 157 -11.85 10.07 -9.90
CA ILE A 157 -12.32 9.06 -10.86
C ILE A 157 -13.84 8.88 -10.79
N SER A 158 -14.45 8.38 -11.87
CA SER A 158 -15.88 8.05 -11.84
C SER A 158 -16.18 6.90 -10.87
N ARG A 159 -17.44 6.80 -10.44
CA ARG A 159 -17.90 5.68 -9.61
C ARG A 159 -17.69 4.35 -10.33
N GLU A 160 -17.98 4.30 -11.62
CA GLU A 160 -17.83 3.10 -12.44
C GLU A 160 -16.37 2.65 -12.48
N LYS A 161 -15.43 3.59 -12.67
CA LYS A 161 -14.00 3.29 -12.68
C LYS A 161 -13.51 2.83 -11.31
N PHE A 162 -13.97 3.48 -10.24
CA PHE A 162 -13.62 3.06 -8.87
C PHE A 162 -14.03 1.62 -8.61
N LEU A 163 -15.29 1.26 -8.93
CA LEU A 163 -15.81 -0.10 -8.73
C LEU A 163 -15.09 -1.13 -9.61
N GLU A 164 -14.72 -0.76 -10.84
CA GLU A 164 -13.88 -1.60 -11.71
C GLU A 164 -12.52 -1.86 -11.06
N MET A 165 -11.87 -0.82 -10.54
CA MET A 165 -10.56 -0.93 -9.90
C MET A 165 -10.60 -1.75 -8.62
N GLU A 166 -11.62 -1.55 -7.79
CA GLU A 166 -11.86 -2.33 -6.58
C GLU A 166 -12.05 -3.81 -6.90
N LYS A 167 -12.90 -4.12 -7.88
CA LYS A 167 -13.12 -5.50 -8.35
C LYS A 167 -11.83 -6.15 -8.84
N ASN A 168 -10.93 -5.39 -9.46
CA ASN A 168 -9.65 -5.86 -9.96
C ASN A 168 -8.54 -5.90 -8.89
N GLY A 169 -8.82 -5.53 -7.64
CA GLY A 169 -7.85 -5.63 -6.54
C GLY A 169 -6.72 -4.59 -6.61
N TYR A 170 -7.01 -3.42 -7.19
CA TYR A 170 -6.04 -2.33 -7.34
C TYR A 170 -5.89 -1.44 -6.11
N PHE A 171 -6.81 -1.54 -5.15
CA PHE A 171 -6.74 -0.80 -3.89
C PHE A 171 -6.14 -1.63 -2.76
N LEU A 172 -5.46 -0.93 -1.85
CA LEU A 172 -4.97 -1.45 -0.57
C LEU A 172 -6.04 -1.35 0.51
N GLU A 173 -6.80 -0.25 0.49
CA GLU A 173 -7.98 -0.04 1.33
C GLU A 173 -9.02 0.74 0.51
N THR A 174 -10.30 0.46 0.78
CA THR A 174 -11.41 1.24 0.24
C THR A 174 -12.38 1.60 1.35
N GLY A 175 -13.08 2.71 1.18
CA GLY A 175 -14.11 3.19 2.10
C GLY A 175 -15.10 4.08 1.38
N SER A 176 -16.20 4.42 2.05
CA SER A 176 -17.18 5.36 1.52
C SER A 176 -17.59 6.37 2.57
N TYR A 177 -17.70 7.63 2.17
CA TYR A 177 -18.11 8.72 3.04
C TYR A 177 -18.99 9.71 2.26
N ASN A 178 -20.13 10.08 2.84
CA ASN A 178 -21.13 10.96 2.22
C ASN A 178 -21.51 10.56 0.79
N GLY A 179 -21.64 9.26 0.54
CA GLY A 179 -22.04 8.73 -0.77
C GLY A 179 -20.93 8.70 -1.84
N HIS A 180 -19.70 9.08 -1.49
CA HIS A 180 -18.53 8.99 -2.36
C HIS A 180 -17.57 7.91 -1.87
N TYR A 181 -16.87 7.27 -2.80
CA TYR A 181 -15.86 6.26 -2.50
C TYR A 181 -14.48 6.89 -2.42
N TYR A 182 -13.64 6.30 -1.59
CA TYR A 182 -12.25 6.66 -1.38
C TYR A 182 -11.42 5.38 -1.33
N GLY A 183 -10.22 5.41 -1.88
CA GLY A 183 -9.34 4.24 -1.83
C GLY A 183 -7.88 4.58 -2.07
N THR A 184 -7.01 3.86 -1.38
CA THR A 184 -5.55 3.99 -1.50
C THR A 184 -5.07 3.01 -2.57
N PRO A 185 -4.65 3.47 -3.77
CA PRO A 185 -4.22 2.56 -4.82
C PRO A 185 -2.90 1.88 -4.45
N LYS A 186 -2.62 0.73 -5.07
CA LYS A 186 -1.27 0.15 -5.02
C LYS A 186 -0.26 1.11 -5.67
N PRO A 187 0.97 1.25 -5.14
CA PRO A 187 1.94 2.24 -5.62
C PRO A 187 2.20 2.26 -7.13
N LEU A 188 2.30 1.09 -7.79
CA LEU A 188 2.55 1.00 -9.24
C LEU A 188 1.43 1.61 -10.09
N LEU A 189 0.20 1.65 -9.57
CA LEU A 189 -0.94 2.21 -10.28
C LEU A 189 -1.10 3.71 -10.03
N SER A 190 -0.71 4.18 -8.84
CA SER A 190 -0.63 5.62 -8.55
C SER A 190 0.28 6.33 -9.57
N ASP A 191 1.46 5.78 -9.84
CA ASP A 191 2.43 6.35 -10.80
C ASP A 191 1.93 6.38 -12.25
N LEU A 192 0.98 5.51 -12.61
CA LEU A 192 0.38 5.48 -13.95
C LEU A 192 -0.80 6.44 -14.06
N MET A 193 -1.49 6.71 -12.96
CA MET A 193 -2.67 7.58 -12.91
C MET A 193 -2.33 9.06 -12.74
N THR A 194 -1.13 9.38 -12.24
CA THR A 194 -0.65 10.76 -12.05
C THR A 194 0.24 11.27 -13.18
N LYS A 195 0.59 10.42 -14.14
CA LYS A 195 1.24 10.87 -15.38
C LYS A 195 0.16 11.40 -16.30
N ASP A 196 0.26 12.69 -16.65
CA ASP A 196 -0.65 13.42 -17.52
C ASP A 196 -0.77 12.78 -18.92
N GLU A 197 -1.60 11.75 -19.04
CA GLU A 197 -2.25 11.33 -20.28
C GLU A 197 -3.74 11.61 -20.09
N PRO A 198 -4.36 12.47 -20.91
CA PRO A 198 -5.79 12.73 -20.79
C PRO A 198 -6.52 11.41 -21.01
N ALA A 199 -7.41 11.07 -20.06
CA ALA A 199 -8.23 9.88 -20.11
C ALA A 199 -9.27 9.96 -21.24
N GLU A 200 -8.80 9.88 -22.49
CA GLU A 200 -9.64 9.70 -23.67
C GLU A 200 -9.25 8.39 -24.36
N ASN A 201 -10.01 7.35 -24.02
CA ASN A 201 -10.17 6.09 -24.77
C ASN A 201 -9.04 5.05 -24.74
N GLU A 202 -8.33 4.84 -23.62
CA GLU A 202 -7.57 3.60 -23.44
C GLU A 202 -8.43 2.50 -22.81
N THR A 203 -8.97 1.61 -23.65
CA THR A 203 -9.55 0.35 -23.17
C THR A 203 -8.40 -0.59 -22.81
N LEU A 204 -8.02 -0.65 -21.53
CA LEU A 204 -7.13 -1.67 -21.00
C LEU A 204 -7.78 -3.06 -21.18
N GLN A 205 -7.43 -3.78 -22.24
CA GLN A 205 -7.82 -5.19 -22.39
C GLN A 205 -6.71 -6.09 -21.84
N VAL A 206 -7.05 -6.85 -20.80
CA VAL A 206 -6.22 -7.90 -20.24
C VAL A 206 -6.52 -9.20 -21.00
N GLU A 207 -5.59 -9.68 -21.83
CA GLU A 207 -5.68 -11.03 -22.41
C GLU A 207 -4.95 -12.03 -21.51
N GLU A 208 -5.69 -12.98 -20.93
CA GLU A 208 -5.13 -14.13 -20.23
C GLU A 208 -4.73 -15.20 -21.26
N GLN A 209 -3.43 -15.27 -21.61
CA GLN A 209 -2.95 -16.35 -22.46
C GLN A 209 -2.75 -17.63 -21.64
N THR A 210 -3.69 -18.57 -21.77
CA THR A 210 -3.50 -19.94 -21.31
C THR A 210 -2.53 -20.67 -22.24
N LYS A 211 -1.33 -20.99 -21.76
CA LYS A 211 -0.51 -22.05 -22.34
C LYS A 211 0.01 -22.96 -21.23
N ASP A 212 -0.17 -24.24 -21.48
CA ASP A 212 0.14 -25.38 -20.61
C ASP A 212 1.48 -25.26 -19.86
N ASN A 213 1.37 -25.54 -18.56
CA ASN A 213 2.35 -26.09 -17.63
C ASN A 213 3.65 -25.31 -17.28
N THR A 214 3.85 -25.25 -15.96
CA THR A 214 5.03 -24.87 -15.16
C THR A 214 5.29 -23.37 -14.91
N GLU A 215 4.88 -22.95 -13.71
CA GLU A 215 5.36 -21.85 -12.83
C GLU A 215 5.70 -20.48 -13.45
N ASN A 216 5.01 -19.45 -12.93
CA ASN A 216 5.02 -18.00 -13.23
C ASN A 216 4.04 -17.53 -14.31
N SER A 217 2.89 -17.02 -13.85
CA SER A 217 2.02 -16.13 -14.61
C SER A 217 2.62 -14.72 -14.65
N GLU A 218 3.20 -14.33 -15.78
CA GLU A 218 3.66 -12.96 -16.04
C GLU A 218 2.52 -12.17 -16.70
N LEU A 219 2.16 -11.01 -16.13
CA LEU A 219 1.17 -10.10 -16.70
C LEU A 219 1.81 -9.33 -17.85
N VAL A 220 1.40 -9.61 -19.10
CA VAL A 220 1.88 -8.89 -20.29
C VAL A 220 0.83 -7.88 -20.72
N ILE A 221 1.13 -6.59 -20.56
CA ILE A 221 0.30 -5.49 -21.07
C ILE A 221 0.70 -5.26 -22.53
N VAL A 222 -0.22 -5.52 -23.47
CA VAL A 222 0.02 -5.31 -24.91
C VAL A 222 -0.53 -3.94 -25.31
N HIS A 223 0.35 -3.04 -25.74
CA HIS A 223 0.00 -1.73 -26.29
C HIS A 223 -0.17 -1.85 -27.82
N ARG A 224 -1.29 -1.36 -28.37
CA ARG A 224 -1.51 -1.34 -29.83
C ARG A 224 -1.89 0.07 -30.26
N GLU A 225 -0.93 0.78 -30.86
CA GLU A 225 -1.17 2.10 -31.45
C GLU A 225 -2.05 1.98 -32.70
N ASN A 226 -3.12 2.78 -32.77
CA ASN A 226 -3.82 3.07 -34.01
C ASN A 226 -3.52 4.50 -34.43
N LEU A 227 -3.00 4.65 -35.65
CA LEU A 227 -2.80 5.91 -36.34
C LEU A 227 -4.16 6.53 -36.73
N ASN A 228 -4.37 7.82 -36.44
CA ASN A 228 -4.67 8.87 -37.43
C ASN A 228 -5.05 10.23 -36.80
N GLU A 229 -4.19 11.21 -37.04
CA GLU A 229 -4.40 12.56 -37.63
C GLU A 229 -5.53 13.53 -37.15
N GLU A 230 -5.02 14.68 -36.67
CA GLU A 230 -5.32 16.09 -37.04
C GLU A 230 -6.43 16.96 -36.36
N ASN A 231 -5.91 18.01 -35.70
CA ASN A 231 -6.23 19.46 -35.80
C ASN A 231 -7.41 20.11 -35.04
N GLY A 232 -7.09 21.11 -34.19
CA GLY A 232 -7.82 22.40 -34.16
C GLY A 232 -8.14 23.10 -32.81
N LEU A 233 -7.18 23.85 -32.25
CA LEU A 233 -7.27 25.25 -31.74
C LEU A 233 -8.65 25.86 -31.31
N LYS A 234 -8.83 26.26 -30.02
CA LYS A 234 -8.83 27.66 -29.48
C LYS A 234 -9.69 27.95 -28.20
N GLU A 235 -9.02 28.63 -27.26
CA GLU A 235 -9.38 29.82 -26.44
C GLU A 235 -10.74 29.93 -25.68
N GLY A 236 -10.65 29.88 -24.34
CA GLY A 236 -10.79 31.04 -23.43
C GLY A 236 -12.17 31.62 -23.10
N LEU A 237 -12.48 31.79 -21.81
CA LEU A 237 -12.85 33.07 -21.17
C LEU A 237 -13.20 32.90 -19.67
N GLU A 238 -12.64 33.81 -18.86
CA GLU A 238 -12.88 34.07 -17.43
C GLU A 238 -14.29 34.65 -17.17
N ASN A 239 -14.82 34.46 -15.95
CA ASN A 239 -15.04 35.55 -14.99
C ASN A 239 -15.75 35.11 -13.69
N ASP A 240 -15.09 35.42 -12.57
CA ASP A 240 -15.54 35.91 -11.26
C ASP A 240 -17.01 35.82 -10.84
N SER A 241 -17.23 35.37 -9.59
CA SER A 241 -17.87 36.19 -8.54
C SER A 241 -17.81 35.52 -7.15
N GLN A 242 -17.57 36.36 -6.15
CA GLN A 242 -17.25 36.07 -4.75
C GLN A 242 -18.45 35.67 -3.86
N ASN A 243 -18.09 35.00 -2.75
CA ASN A 243 -18.53 35.18 -1.35
C ASN A 243 -19.39 34.13 -0.65
N ASN A 244 -18.96 33.90 0.62
CA ASN A 244 -19.64 33.36 1.80
C ASN A 244 -19.66 31.81 1.86
N VAL A 245 -19.10 31.11 2.86
CA VAL A 245 -19.05 31.36 4.32
C VAL A 245 -17.97 30.45 4.95
N GLU A 246 -17.11 31.02 5.79
CA GLU A 246 -16.31 30.31 6.81
C GLU A 246 -17.22 29.47 7.73
N LYS A 247 -16.94 28.16 7.88
CA LYS A 247 -17.07 27.41 9.17
C LYS A 247 -16.84 25.88 9.15
N ASP A 248 -16.38 25.27 8.06
CA ASP A 248 -16.15 23.81 8.02
C ASP A 248 -14.67 23.37 8.08
N GLU A 249 -13.78 24.29 8.49
CA GLU A 249 -12.33 24.20 8.25
C GLU A 249 -11.51 23.39 9.28
N ILE A 250 -12.11 22.54 10.13
CA ILE A 250 -11.34 21.85 11.19
C ILE A 250 -11.59 20.32 11.27
N LEU A 251 -12.02 19.65 10.19
CA LEU A 251 -12.23 18.19 10.28
C LEU A 251 -11.85 17.35 9.05
N GLN A 252 -10.96 17.82 8.16
CA GLN A 252 -10.82 17.20 6.83
C GLN A 252 -9.45 16.58 6.49
N ASN A 253 -8.49 16.57 7.42
CA ASN A 253 -7.21 15.83 7.28
C ASN A 253 -7.08 14.65 8.25
N GLN A 254 -8.20 14.06 8.68
CA GLN A 254 -8.17 12.83 9.46
C GLN A 254 -8.18 11.62 8.50
N PRO A 255 -7.40 10.55 8.79
CA PRO A 255 -7.47 9.30 8.04
C PRO A 255 -8.92 8.79 8.00
N ILE A 256 -9.26 8.02 6.96
CA ILE A 256 -10.57 7.40 6.79
C ILE A 256 -10.88 6.57 8.04
N GLN A 257 -11.68 7.12 8.96
CA GLN A 257 -12.26 6.35 10.06
C GLN A 257 -13.52 5.69 9.52
N VAL A 258 -13.45 4.35 9.42
CA VAL A 258 -14.59 3.47 9.14
C VAL A 258 -15.52 3.44 10.35
#